data_AF-A0A934WQT8-F1
#
_entry.id   AF-A0A934WQT8-F1
#
_cell.length_a   1.000
_cell.length_b   1.000
_cell.length_c   1.000
_cell.angle_alpha   90.00
_cell.angle_beta   90.00
_cell.angle_gamma   90.00
#
_symmetry.space_group_name_H-M   'P 1'
#
loop_
_entity.id
_entity.type
_entity.pdbx_description
1 polymer ?
#
loop_
_entity_poly.entity_id
_entity_poly.type
_entity_poly.pdbx_seq_one_letter_code
_entity_poly.pdbx_strand_id
1 'polypeptide(L)'
;MSLVETGRGCNHNCEFCSISRFYGSRYHARSHELIEADIKASPYKYFFLVDDNLVANSRNAIELFRRIEPLKIKWAGQGTLSMAKDPELLRAMKKRLRDYSDRVREP
;
A
#
# COMPACT_ATOMS: atom_id res chain seq x y z
N MET A 1 -9.59 1.27 -14.01
CA MET A 1 -8.56 1.21 -12.94
C MET A 1 -8.22 2.65 -12.59
N SER A 2 -7.95 2.98 -11.32
CA SER A 2 -7.58 4.33 -10.88
C SER A 2 -6.23 4.35 -10.17
N LEU A 3 -5.65 5.53 -10.01
CA LEU A 3 -4.40 5.77 -9.30
C LEU A 3 -4.72 6.58 -8.04
N VAL A 4 -4.18 6.17 -6.89
CA VAL A 4 -4.34 6.91 -5.63
C VAL A 4 -2.99 6.96 -4.93
N GLU A 5 -2.58 8.16 -4.55
CA GLU A 5 -1.39 8.40 -3.73
C GLU A 5 -1.76 8.34 -2.25
N THR A 6 -1.00 7.54 -1.49
CA THR A 6 -1.21 7.35 -0.04
C THR A 6 -0.07 7.93 0.80
N GLY A 7 1.06 8.22 0.17
CA GLY A 7 2.18 8.94 0.73
C GLY A 7 3.26 9.17 -0.32
N ARG A 8 4.32 9.87 0.08
CA ARG A 8 5.47 10.22 -0.77
C ARG A 8 6.78 9.93 -0.08
N GLY A 9 7.79 9.57 -0.87
CA GLY A 9 9.13 9.33 -0.38
C GLY A 9 9.29 7.96 0.27
N CYS A 10 10.48 7.72 0.82
CA CYS A 10 10.85 6.44 1.40
C CYS A 10 11.94 6.66 2.45
N ASN A 11 11.92 5.88 3.52
CA ASN A 11 12.90 5.95 4.60
C ASN A 11 14.24 5.27 4.25
N HIS A 12 14.34 4.63 3.08
CA HIS A 12 15.58 4.00 2.62
C HIS A 12 16.50 5.01 1.93
N ASN A 13 17.81 4.79 2.09
CA ASN A 13 18.86 5.60 1.46
C ASN A 13 19.65 4.80 0.41
N CYS A 14 18.96 4.24 -0.58
CA CYS A 14 19.59 3.50 -1.66
C CYS A 14 20.38 4.45 -2.58
N GLU A 15 21.65 4.14 -2.86
CA GLU A 15 22.57 5.00 -3.63
C GLU A 15 22.06 5.34 -5.05
N PHE A 16 21.31 4.42 -5.67
CA PHE A 16 20.78 4.56 -7.02
C PHE A 16 19.43 5.30 -7.08
N CYS A 17 18.79 5.55 -5.94
CA CYS A 17 17.39 5.95 -5.88
C CYS A 17 17.23 7.47 -5.79
N SER A 18 16.67 8.08 -6.84
CA SER A 18 16.36 9.52 -6.88
C SER A 18 15.37 9.95 -5.80
N ILE A 19 14.45 9.08 -5.39
CA ILE A 19 13.45 9.35 -4.34
C ILE A 19 14.13 9.63 -3.00
N SER A 20 15.18 8.87 -2.64
CA SER A 20 15.94 9.12 -1.42
C SER A 20 16.52 10.53 -1.41
N ARG A 21 17.09 10.97 -2.54
CA ARG A 21 17.69 12.31 -2.66
C ARG A 21 16.63 13.41 -2.64
N PHE A 22 15.51 13.21 -3.33
CA PHE A 22 14.45 14.20 -3.45
C PHE A 22 13.72 14.45 -2.12
N TYR A 23 13.40 13.37 -1.40
CA TYR A 23 12.69 13.44 -0.11
C TYR A 23 13.61 13.36 1.11
N GLY A 24 14.94 13.33 0.93
CA GLY A 24 15.91 13.27 2.03
C GLY A 24 15.78 12.02 2.90
N SER A 25 15.50 10.87 2.28
CA SER A 25 15.20 9.59 2.94
C SER A 25 14.10 9.69 4.00
N ARG A 26 13.04 10.46 3.72
CA ARG A 26 11.87 10.59 4.58
C ARG A 26 10.61 10.15 3.87
N TYR A 27 9.71 9.56 4.63
CA TYR A 27 8.36 9.24 4.21
C TYR A 27 7.36 10.28 4.74
N HIS A 28 6.48 10.72 3.85
CA HIS A 28 5.41 11.67 4.14
C HIS A 28 4.06 11.00 3.88
N ALA A 29 3.39 10.56 4.95
CA ALA A 29 2.06 9.99 4.86
C ALA A 29 1.02 11.05 4.47
N ARG A 30 0.07 10.67 3.61
CA ARG A 30 -1.13 11.47 3.37
C ARG A 30 -2.21 11.08 4.38
N SER A 31 -3.11 12.01 4.71
CA SER A 31 -4.26 11.74 5.59
C SER A 31 -5.09 10.58 5.04
N HIS A 32 -5.41 9.62 5.92
CA HIS A 32 -6.24 8.46 5.56
C HIS A 32 -7.65 8.89 5.13
N GLU A 33 -8.19 9.95 5.72
CA GLU A 33 -9.50 10.51 5.38
C GLU A 33 -9.54 10.97 3.91
N LEU A 34 -8.49 11.65 3.45
CA LEU A 34 -8.37 12.08 2.06
C LEU A 34 -8.18 10.90 1.10
N ILE A 35 -7.40 9.90 1.50
CA ILE A 35 -7.19 8.67 0.71
C ILE A 35 -8.52 7.91 0.54
N GLU A 36 -9.28 7.75 1.62
CA GLU A 36 -10.60 7.14 1.57
C GLU A 36 -11.58 7.93 0.69
N ALA A 37 -11.54 9.26 0.74
CA ALA A 37 -12.36 10.13 -0.09
C ALA A 37 -12.06 9.92 -1.58
N ASP A 38 -10.79 9.89 -1.98
CA ASP A 38 -10.37 9.64 -3.36
C ASP A 38 -10.84 8.25 -3.85
N ILE A 39 -10.69 7.24 -3.00
CA ILE A 39 -11.14 5.88 -3.30
C ILE A 39 -12.67 5.83 -3.49
N LYS A 40 -13.43 6.52 -2.62
CA LYS A 40 -14.90 6.56 -2.67
C LYS A 40 -15.42 7.37 -3.87
N ALA A 41 -14.70 8.43 -4.27
CA ALA A 41 -15.06 9.27 -5.41
C ALA A 41 -14.78 8.60 -6.77
N SER A 42 -13.85 7.63 -6.81
CA SER A 42 -13.53 6.88 -8.02
C SER A 42 -14.64 5.89 -8.39
N PRO A 43 -15.06 5.81 -9.67
CA PRO A 43 -16.02 4.81 -10.12
C PRO A 43 -15.41 3.40 -10.23
N TYR A 44 -14.09 3.26 -10.06
CA TYR A 44 -13.37 2.01 -10.20
C TYR A 44 -13.22 1.25 -8.87
N LYS A 45 -13.06 -0.07 -8.95
CA LYS A 45 -12.75 -0.95 -7.80
C LYS A 45 -11.32 -1.50 -7.79
N TYR A 46 -10.53 -1.17 -8.81
CA TYR A 46 -9.12 -1.57 -8.93
C TYR A 46 -8.25 -0.31 -8.90
N PHE A 47 -7.32 -0.29 -7.95
CA PHE A 47 -6.46 0.85 -7.69
C PHE A 47 -5.00 0.44 -7.73
N PHE A 48 -4.17 1.28 -8.31
CA PHE A 48 -2.74 1.23 -8.06
C PHE A 48 -2.40 2.30 -7.02
N LEU A 49 -1.87 1.87 -5.88
CA LEU A 49 -1.40 2.74 -4.81
C LEU A 49 0.02 3.17 -5.19
N VAL A 50 0.16 4.42 -5.66
CA VAL A 50 1.32 4.89 -6.44
C VAL A 50 2.56 5.22 -5.62
N ASP A 51 2.55 4.93 -4.31
CA ASP A 51 3.67 5.22 -3.42
C ASP A 51 4.98 4.58 -3.90
N ASP A 52 6.10 5.28 -3.74
CA ASP A 52 7.45 4.77 -3.99
C ASP A 52 7.75 3.52 -3.14
N ASN A 53 7.23 3.53 -1.91
CA ASN A 53 7.25 2.41 -0.98
C ASN A 53 6.04 2.51 -0.04
N LEU A 54 4.95 1.82 -0.39
CA LEU A 54 3.69 1.79 0.36
C LEU A 54 3.87 1.33 1.83
N VAL A 55 4.95 0.60 2.11
CA VAL A 55 5.25 0.02 3.42
C VAL A 55 6.42 0.72 4.11
N ALA A 56 6.82 1.92 3.65
CA ALA A 56 7.90 2.69 4.24
C ALA A 56 7.70 2.96 5.74
N ASN A 57 6.43 3.03 6.19
CA ASN A 57 6.05 3.03 7.60
C ASN A 57 4.98 1.96 7.83
N SER A 58 5.39 0.82 8.41
CA SER A 58 4.50 -0.33 8.65
C SER A 58 3.25 0.04 9.46
N ARG A 59 3.39 0.84 10.54
CA ARG A 59 2.25 1.25 11.37
C ARG A 59 1.23 2.08 10.60
N ASN A 60 1.71 3.02 9.77
CA ASN A 60 0.84 3.81 8.91
C ASN A 60 0.12 2.93 7.88
N ALA A 61 0.86 2.03 7.23
CA ALA A 61 0.32 1.11 6.23
C ALA A 61 -0.74 0.17 6.82
N ILE A 62 -0.52 -0.39 8.02
CA ILE A 62 -1.51 -1.23 8.73
C ILE A 62 -2.82 -0.47 8.94
N GLU A 63 -2.75 0.76 9.43
CA GLU A 63 -3.93 1.59 9.67
C GLU A 63 -4.64 1.94 8.36
N LEU A 64 -3.89 2.28 7.30
CA LEU A 64 -4.44 2.50 5.97
C LEU A 64 -5.21 1.25 5.48
N PHE A 65 -4.61 0.05 5.55
CA PHE A 65 -5.26 -1.18 5.09
C PHE A 65 -6.53 -1.50 5.89
N ARG A 66 -6.53 -1.28 7.22
CA ARG A 66 -7.72 -1.42 8.06
C ARG A 66 -8.85 -0.49 7.62
N ARG A 67 -8.52 0.76 7.26
CA ARG A 67 -9.51 1.76 6.84
C ARG A 67 -10.08 1.52 5.46
N ILE A 68 -9.28 1.02 4.52
CA ILE A 68 -9.74 0.74 3.15
C ILE A 68 -10.34 -0.67 2.99
N GLU A 69 -10.17 -1.57 3.97
CA GLU A 69 -10.78 -2.91 4.00
C GLU A 69 -12.30 -2.88 3.74
N PRO A 70 -13.11 -2.05 4.43
CA PRO A 70 -14.56 -2.00 4.22
C PRO A 70 -14.97 -1.50 2.84
N LEU A 71 -14.08 -0.76 2.15
CA LEU A 71 -14.35 -0.21 0.82
C LEU A 71 -14.34 -1.27 -0.28
N LYS A 72 -13.84 -2.48 0.05
CA LYS A 72 -13.80 -3.63 -0.86
C LYS A 72 -13.19 -3.23 -2.21
N ILE A 73 -11.98 -2.66 -2.17
CA ILE A 73 -11.16 -2.36 -3.36
C ILE A 73 -10.11 -3.44 -3.60
N LYS A 74 -9.75 -3.67 -4.86
CA LYS A 74 -8.58 -4.48 -5.22
C LYS A 74 -7.45 -3.49 -5.47
N TRP A 75 -6.27 -3.82 -4.99
CA TRP A 75 -5.14 -2.91 -5.06
C TRP A 75 -3.88 -3.64 -5.51
N ALA A 76 -2.99 -2.88 -6.13
CA ALA A 76 -1.59 -3.22 -6.35
C ALA A 76 -0.75 -2.00 -5.92
N GLY A 77 0.51 -2.22 -5.59
CA GLY A 77 1.41 -1.16 -5.15
C GLY A 77 2.84 -1.68 -5.05
N GLN A 78 3.76 -0.77 -4.70
CA GLN A 78 5.17 -1.07 -4.56
C GLN A 78 5.57 -1.09 -3.09
N GLY A 79 6.45 -2.01 -2.71
CA GLY A 79 6.92 -2.15 -1.34
C GLY A 79 8.22 -2.93 -1.26
N THR A 80 8.99 -2.69 -0.22
CA THR A 80 10.24 -3.41 0.02
C THR A 80 10.00 -4.79 0.59
N LEU A 81 10.79 -5.78 0.17
CA LEU A 81 10.68 -7.18 0.65
C LEU A 81 10.81 -7.33 2.17
N SER A 82 11.42 -6.36 2.85
CA SER A 82 11.47 -6.31 4.32
C SER A 82 10.10 -6.47 4.99
N MET A 83 9.00 -6.08 4.32
CA MET A 83 7.63 -6.29 4.79
C MET A 83 7.30 -7.75 5.09
N ALA A 84 7.97 -8.70 4.43
CA ALA A 84 7.75 -10.14 4.66
C ALA A 84 8.07 -10.58 6.10
N LYS A 85 8.84 -9.77 6.83
CA LYS A 85 9.20 -10.01 8.24
C LYS A 85 8.17 -9.46 9.23
N ASP A 86 7.11 -8.80 8.76
CA ASP A 86 6.07 -8.20 9.60
C ASP A 86 4.72 -8.94 9.39
N PRO A 87 4.40 -9.94 10.23
CA PRO A 87 3.17 -10.70 10.10
C PRO A 87 1.89 -9.87 10.29
N GLU A 88 1.94 -8.78 11.07
CA GLU A 88 0.77 -7.92 11.27
C GLU A 88 0.45 -7.15 9.99
N LEU A 89 1.48 -6.56 9.38
CA LEU A 89 1.38 -5.89 8.09
C LEU A 89 0.84 -6.82 7.00
N LEU A 90 1.40 -8.04 6.89
CA LEU A 90 0.94 -9.03 5.92
C LEU A 90 -0.52 -9.44 6.15
N ARG A 91 -0.96 -9.61 7.41
CA ARG A 91 -2.37 -9.90 7.73
C ARG A 91 -3.29 -8.75 7.34
N ALA A 92 -2.88 -7.50 7.59
CA ALA A 92 -3.64 -6.32 7.18
C ALA A 92 -3.77 -6.24 5.65
N MET A 93 -2.74 -6.61 4.90
CA MET A 93 -2.76 -6.68 3.42
C MET A 93 -3.60 -7.84 2.87
N LYS A 94 -3.54 -9.03 3.51
CA LYS A 94 -4.10 -10.28 2.97
C LYS A 94 -5.61 -10.24 2.82
N LYS A 95 -6.33 -9.55 3.71
CA LYS A 95 -7.76 -9.75 3.99
C LYS A 95 -8.74 -9.71 2.80
N ARG A 96 -8.31 -9.36 1.59
CA ARG A 96 -9.16 -9.37 0.39
C ARG A 96 -8.60 -10.07 -0.85
N LEU A 97 -7.35 -10.54 -0.85
CA LEU A 97 -6.86 -11.36 -1.95
C LEU A 97 -7.45 -12.75 -1.77
N ARG A 98 -8.36 -13.17 -2.67
CA ARG A 98 -8.77 -14.57 -2.86
C ARG A 98 -7.51 -15.42 -2.74
N ASP A 99 -7.47 -16.35 -1.80
CA ASP A 99 -6.22 -16.94 -1.35
C ASP A 99 -5.54 -17.56 -2.58
N TYR A 100 -4.22 -17.39 -2.73
CA TYR A 100 -3.51 -18.09 -3.79
C TYR A 100 -3.68 -19.61 -3.62
N SER A 101 -3.83 -20.06 -2.37
CA SER A 101 -4.19 -21.44 -2.00
C SER A 101 -5.59 -21.86 -2.48
N ASP A 102 -6.52 -20.92 -2.72
CA ASP A 102 -7.83 -21.20 -3.30
C ASP A 102 -7.74 -21.51 -4.80
N ARG A 103 -6.65 -21.11 -5.48
CA ARG A 103 -6.40 -21.43 -6.91
C ARG A 103 -5.62 -22.73 -7.11
N VAL A 104 -4.89 -23.19 -6.10
CA VAL A 104 -4.10 -24.44 -6.15
C VAL A 104 -4.93 -25.65 -5.67
N ARG A 105 -6.16 -25.41 -5.18
CA ARG A 105 -7.11 -26.43 -4.71
C ARG A 105 -8.20 -26.79 -5.72
N GLU A 106 -8.13 -26.32 -6.96
CA GLU A 106 -8.95 -26.89 -8.05
C GLU A 106 -8.16 -28.04 -8.70
N PRO A 107 -8.77 -29.24 -8.88
CA PRO A 107 -8.12 -30.41 -9.45
C PRO A 107 -7.76 -30.25 -10.93
#